data_AF-A0A8R2R426-F1
#
_entry.id   AF-A0A8R2R426-F1
#
_cell.length_a   1.000
_cell.length_b   1.000
_cell.length_c   1.000
_cell.angle_alpha   90.00
_cell.angle_beta   90.00
_cell.angle_gamma   90.00
#
_symmetry.space_group_name_H-M   'P 1'
#
loop_
_entity.id
_entity.type
_entity.pdbx_description
1 polymer ?
#
loop_
_entity_poly.entity_id
_entity_poly.type
_entity_poly.pdbx_seq_one_letter_code
_entity_poly.pdbx_strand_id
1 'polypeptide(L)'
;MLLHCKYFCKWVLEGKEPSINLEAHVKSLHITLAYHFEESSYEDLKSLVEEMQPVEHSSWELRLYSRDPRFANHQVYKVTQGYSPQASDELELVLGDYIYIEEKEFDISPDGWVHGTSWLTGLNGYLPAVYTRRTAETDAWTLHKAVSLGNNCSDCKSESGSNTDSEMAATYPHEDAADLAYKKSEETYQEWDKYWSEVMNSRSDSILTITQGLPMNWELSKAAEEMKNNITNGTSKSRRWVFALRHGERVDLTYGPWVPHCFENDTYVRKDLNLPLKLAHRAGGKGGYVKDTPLTRLGWFQAQLVGEGMRMAGVSIKHVYASPALRCVETAQGFLDGLRADPSVKIKVEPGLFEFKNWHMPKGIDFMTPIELCKAGLNVDMTYKPYVEMDASAETMDEFFKRGEVAMQAAVNDTEKDGGNVIFIGHAITLDQMVGALHRLRDDMEDVQPYEIGRNLLKVPYCALGAMRGKPWDVVSPPCPPSINSSSGRFDWRILIK
;
A
#
# COMPACT_ATOMS: atom_id res chain seq x y z
N MET A 1 -31.69 12.77 10.24
CA MET A 1 -30.95 13.98 9.84
C MET A 1 -29.60 13.96 10.55
N LEU A 2 -28.49 13.70 9.85
CA LEU A 2 -27.16 13.67 10.45
C LEU A 2 -26.69 15.11 10.68
N LEU A 3 -26.71 15.58 11.92
CA LEU A 3 -26.13 16.87 12.29
C LEU A 3 -24.60 16.74 12.33
N HIS A 4 -23.91 17.40 11.39
CA HIS A 4 -22.47 17.56 11.44
C HIS A 4 -22.11 18.87 12.14
N CYS A 5 -21.55 18.79 13.34
CA CYS A 5 -20.91 19.93 14.00
C CYS A 5 -19.46 20.04 13.49
N LYS A 6 -19.18 21.02 12.61
CA LYS A 6 -17.82 21.23 12.07
C LYS A 6 -17.02 22.13 13.03
N TYR A 7 -15.95 21.60 13.62
CA TYR A 7 -14.86 22.42 14.17
C TYR A 7 -13.70 22.49 13.18
N PHE A 8 -13.26 23.70 12.84
CA PHE A 8 -11.99 23.94 12.16
C PHE A 8 -10.92 24.19 13.23
N CYS A 9 -10.05 23.21 13.47
CA CYS A 9 -8.75 23.49 14.11
C CYS A 9 -7.72 23.71 13.00
N LYS A 10 -7.42 24.97 12.71
CA LYS A 10 -6.26 25.34 11.89
C LYS A 10 -5.03 25.24 12.81
N TRP A 11 -4.26 24.16 12.70
CA TRP A 11 -2.97 24.07 13.37
C TRP A 11 -1.99 24.99 12.63
N VAL A 12 -1.82 26.20 13.15
CA VAL A 12 -0.70 27.07 12.80
C VAL A 12 0.46 26.63 13.69
N LEU A 13 1.46 25.96 13.11
CA LEU A 13 2.73 25.72 13.78
C LEU A 13 3.49 27.05 13.84
N GLU A 14 3.14 27.89 14.81
CA GLU A 14 4.02 28.95 15.27
C GLU A 14 4.97 28.38 16.33
N GLY A 15 6.27 28.59 16.09
CA GLY A 15 7.34 27.99 16.87
C GLY A 15 7.43 28.53 18.30
N LYS A 16 8.08 27.69 19.12
CA LYS A 16 8.43 27.83 20.54
C LYS A 16 7.25 27.67 21.50
N GLU A 17 7.26 26.57 22.25
CA GLU A 17 6.47 26.43 23.47
C GLU A 17 6.74 27.61 24.40
N PRO A 18 5.66 28.25 24.88
CA PRO A 18 5.39 28.16 26.31
C PRO A 18 3.91 27.81 26.55
N SER A 19 3.64 26.84 27.42
CA SER A 19 2.34 26.59 28.08
C SER A 19 1.09 26.76 27.20
N ILE A 20 0.57 25.65 26.65
CA ILE A 20 -0.73 25.62 25.96
C ILE A 20 -1.82 26.00 26.97
N ASN A 21 -2.21 27.28 26.98
CA ASN A 21 -3.36 27.76 27.72
C ASN A 21 -4.59 27.56 26.82
N LEU A 22 -5.33 26.47 27.05
CA LEU A 22 -6.61 26.21 26.38
C LEU A 22 -7.66 27.12 27.00
N GLU A 23 -7.84 28.33 26.44
CA GLU A 23 -9.00 29.14 26.77
C GLU A 23 -10.25 28.46 26.18
N ALA A 24 -11.23 28.16 27.05
CA ALA A 24 -12.52 27.65 26.64
C ALA A 24 -13.19 28.65 25.69
N HIS A 25 -13.35 28.30 24.42
CA HIS A 25 -14.01 29.15 23.46
C HIS A 25 -15.52 29.21 23.79
N VAL A 26 -15.96 30.31 24.41
CA VAL A 26 -17.35 30.55 24.84
C VAL A 26 -18.27 30.97 23.68
N LYS A 27 -17.89 30.71 22.42
CA LYS A 27 -18.75 31.05 21.27
C LYS A 27 -19.87 30.02 21.17
N SER A 28 -21.10 30.52 21.09
CA SER A 28 -22.31 29.73 20.89
C SER A 28 -22.17 28.79 19.69
N LEU A 29 -22.31 27.49 19.95
CA LEU A 29 -22.36 26.45 18.93
C LEU A 29 -23.49 26.79 17.94
N HIS A 30 -23.13 27.13 16.71
CA HIS A 30 -24.10 27.28 15.63
C HIS A 30 -24.27 25.93 14.93
N ILE A 31 -25.51 25.45 14.89
CA ILE A 31 -25.90 24.33 14.03
C ILE A 31 -26.04 24.91 12.63
N THR A 32 -25.10 24.59 11.74
CA THR A 32 -25.21 24.91 10.32
C THR A 32 -25.69 23.65 9.60
N LEU A 33 -26.90 23.70 9.02
CA LEU A 33 -27.33 22.68 8.07
C LEU A 33 -26.36 22.72 6.89
N ALA A 34 -25.59 21.63 6.73
CA ALA A 34 -24.47 21.56 5.81
C ALA A 34 -24.93 21.30 4.36
N TYR A 35 -25.83 22.13 3.83
CA TYR A 35 -26.18 22.12 2.40
C TYR A 35 -26.48 23.54 1.94
N HIS A 36 -25.91 23.94 0.79
CA HIS A 36 -26.52 24.98 -0.03
C HIS A 36 -27.83 24.39 -0.57
N PHE A 37 -28.95 24.71 0.07
CA PHE A 37 -30.30 24.43 -0.45
C PHE A 37 -30.79 25.64 -1.23
N GLU A 38 -31.71 25.44 -2.17
CA GLU A 38 -32.37 26.55 -2.85
C GLU A 38 -33.11 27.41 -1.82
N GLU A 39 -33.02 28.74 -1.93
CA GLU A 39 -33.62 29.68 -0.96
C GLU A 39 -35.13 29.47 -0.78
N SER A 40 -35.79 28.92 -1.81
CA SER A 40 -37.18 28.46 -1.81
C SER A 40 -37.52 27.41 -0.74
N SER A 41 -36.54 26.60 -0.33
CA SER A 41 -36.72 25.48 0.60
C SER A 41 -36.45 25.85 2.07
N TYR A 42 -36.12 27.12 2.34
CA TYR A 42 -35.73 27.58 3.68
C TYR A 42 -36.84 27.42 4.72
N GLU A 43 -38.06 27.87 4.40
CA GLU A 43 -39.17 27.88 5.37
C GLU A 43 -39.67 26.46 5.70
N ASP A 44 -39.61 25.54 4.74
CA ASP A 44 -39.96 24.13 4.96
C ASP A 44 -38.95 23.43 5.89
N LEU A 45 -37.65 23.65 5.64
CA LEU A 45 -36.57 23.10 6.48
C LEU A 45 -36.61 23.69 7.89
N LYS A 46 -36.90 24.98 8.02
CA LYS A 46 -37.06 25.65 9.32
C LYS A 46 -38.22 25.05 10.11
N SER A 47 -39.37 24.84 9.47
CA SER A 47 -40.54 24.22 10.10
C SER A 47 -40.24 22.80 10.60
N LEU A 48 -39.51 22.00 9.81
CA LEU A 48 -39.09 20.65 10.21
C LEU A 48 -38.12 20.65 11.40
N VAL A 49 -37.22 21.62 11.49
CA VAL A 49 -36.30 21.77 12.64
C VAL A 49 -37.05 22.21 13.90
N GLU A 50 -38.05 23.09 13.77
CA GLU A 50 -38.89 23.52 14.89
C GLU A 50 -39.77 22.38 15.44
N GLU A 51 -40.17 21.41 14.59
CA GLU A 51 -40.89 20.21 14.99
C GLU A 51 -40.00 19.12 15.63
N MET A 52 -38.66 19.21 15.51
CA MET A 52 -37.76 18.22 16.09
C MET A 52 -37.74 18.30 17.62
N GLN A 53 -38.26 17.28 18.30
CA GLN A 53 -38.09 17.13 19.74
C GLN A 53 -36.68 16.62 20.09
N PRO A 54 -36.03 17.14 21.15
CA PRO A 54 -34.73 16.63 21.60
C PRO A 54 -34.87 15.17 22.07
N VAL A 55 -34.11 14.26 21.47
CA VAL A 55 -34.08 12.85 21.89
C VAL A 55 -33.26 12.73 23.18
N GLU A 56 -33.80 12.05 24.20
CA GLU A 56 -33.20 11.92 25.55
C GLU A 56 -31.79 11.27 25.54
N HIS A 57 -31.43 10.57 24.47
CA HIS A 57 -30.13 9.94 24.30
C HIS A 57 -29.56 10.25 22.92
N SER A 58 -28.62 11.20 22.88
CA SER A 58 -27.78 11.45 21.71
C SER A 58 -26.48 10.64 21.88
N SER A 59 -26.25 9.65 21.02
CA SER A 59 -24.95 9.01 20.87
C SER A 59 -24.04 9.99 20.11
N TRP A 60 -23.15 10.65 20.85
CA TRP A 60 -22.17 11.53 20.24
C TRP A 60 -21.06 10.69 19.61
N GLU A 61 -20.60 11.08 18.43
CA GLU A 61 -19.47 10.43 17.76
C GLU A 61 -18.50 11.50 17.23
N LEU A 62 -17.25 11.44 17.68
CA LEU A 62 -16.17 12.26 17.18
C LEU A 62 -15.54 11.58 15.98
N ARG A 63 -15.60 12.21 14.80
CA ARG A 63 -15.00 11.70 13.57
C ARG A 63 -13.85 12.60 13.11
N LEU A 64 -12.68 12.00 12.89
CA LEU A 64 -11.50 12.65 12.35
C LEU A 64 -11.40 12.36 10.85
N TYR A 65 -11.49 13.41 10.05
CA TYR A 65 -11.40 13.35 8.60
C TYR A 65 -10.12 14.04 8.09
N SER A 66 -9.56 13.55 6.98
CA SER A 66 -8.63 14.33 6.15
C SER A 66 -9.25 14.65 4.81
N ARG A 67 -8.90 15.82 4.29
CA ARG A 67 -9.20 16.24 2.93
C ARG A 67 -7.91 16.64 2.23
N ASP A 68 -7.88 16.49 0.92
CA ASP A 68 -6.78 17.01 0.12
C ASP A 68 -6.92 18.54 -0.01
N PRO A 69 -5.93 19.33 0.45
CA PRO A 69 -6.02 20.79 0.41
C PRO A 69 -5.99 21.37 -1.01
N ARG A 70 -5.52 20.60 -2.02
CA ARG A 70 -5.45 21.05 -3.42
C ARG A 70 -6.83 21.34 -4.01
N PHE A 71 -7.85 20.60 -3.56
CA PHE A 71 -9.22 20.69 -4.07
C PHE A 71 -10.13 21.54 -3.16
N ALA A 72 -9.57 22.42 -2.32
CA ALA A 72 -10.35 23.23 -1.38
C ALA A 72 -11.38 24.16 -2.04
N ASN A 73 -11.20 24.50 -3.32
CA ASN A 73 -12.11 25.34 -4.10
C ASN A 73 -12.89 24.54 -5.17
N HIS A 74 -12.82 23.20 -5.15
CA HIS A 74 -13.50 22.34 -6.11
C HIS A 74 -14.77 21.77 -5.50
N GLN A 75 -15.78 21.57 -6.34
CA GLN A 75 -17.00 20.87 -5.98
C GLN A 75 -16.83 19.36 -6.24
N VAL A 76 -17.49 18.54 -5.42
CA VAL A 76 -17.41 17.07 -5.50
C VAL A 76 -18.62 16.51 -6.23
N TYR A 77 -18.37 15.70 -7.25
CA TYR A 77 -19.39 15.05 -8.06
C TYR A 77 -19.20 13.53 -8.02
N LYS A 78 -20.26 12.78 -7.77
CA LYS A 78 -20.25 11.33 -7.82
C LYS A 78 -20.57 10.83 -9.23
N VAL A 79 -19.79 9.90 -9.75
CA VAL A 79 -20.03 9.25 -11.04
C VAL A 79 -21.26 8.34 -10.93
N THR A 80 -22.27 8.63 -11.76
CA THR A 80 -23.52 7.87 -11.85
C THR A 80 -23.57 6.94 -13.06
N GLN A 81 -22.73 7.19 -14.09
CA GLN A 81 -22.59 6.33 -15.27
C GLN A 81 -21.11 6.16 -15.61
N GLY A 82 -20.71 4.93 -15.94
CA GLY A 82 -19.33 4.64 -16.35
C GLY A 82 -19.05 5.12 -17.77
N TYR A 83 -17.81 5.53 -18.04
CA TYR A 83 -17.39 6.03 -19.35
C TYR A 83 -15.95 5.61 -19.66
N SER A 84 -15.74 5.05 -20.85
CA SER A 84 -14.41 4.69 -21.35
C SER A 84 -13.92 5.76 -22.32
N PRO A 85 -12.74 6.36 -22.08
CA PRO A 85 -12.16 7.39 -22.95
C PRO A 85 -12.00 6.92 -24.40
N GLN A 86 -12.47 7.74 -25.34
CA GLN A 86 -12.24 7.60 -26.78
C GLN A 86 -11.00 8.40 -27.23
N ALA A 87 -10.71 9.51 -26.55
CA ALA A 87 -9.56 10.37 -26.81
C ALA A 87 -8.60 10.43 -25.62
N SER A 88 -7.35 10.86 -25.87
CA SER A 88 -6.27 10.85 -24.87
C SER A 88 -6.41 11.90 -23.76
N ASP A 89 -7.28 12.89 -23.97
CA ASP A 89 -7.60 14.00 -23.06
C ASP A 89 -8.90 13.78 -22.28
N GLU A 90 -9.60 12.67 -22.52
CA GLU A 90 -10.83 12.30 -21.82
C GLU A 90 -10.54 11.47 -20.56
N LEU A 91 -11.32 11.71 -19.51
CA LEU A 91 -11.19 11.04 -18.22
C LEU A 91 -12.07 9.78 -18.17
N GLU A 92 -11.48 8.67 -17.73
CA GLU A 92 -12.23 7.44 -17.47
C GLU A 92 -13.15 7.63 -16.26
N LEU A 93 -14.44 7.35 -16.43
CA LEU A 93 -15.41 7.43 -15.34
C LEU A 93 -15.73 6.04 -14.83
N VAL A 94 -15.41 5.79 -13.56
CA VAL A 94 -15.75 4.56 -12.86
C VAL A 94 -16.99 4.79 -12.00
N LEU A 95 -18.00 3.92 -12.12
CA LEU A 95 -19.23 4.02 -11.34
C LEU A 95 -18.95 4.11 -9.84
N GLY A 96 -19.46 5.16 -9.19
CA GLY A 96 -19.29 5.39 -7.76
C GLY A 96 -18.03 6.17 -7.36
N ASP A 97 -17.12 6.47 -8.30
CA ASP A 97 -15.99 7.39 -8.06
C ASP A 97 -16.48 8.82 -7.78
N TYR A 98 -15.61 9.62 -7.17
CA TYR A 98 -15.81 11.04 -6.95
C TYR A 98 -14.89 11.84 -7.86
N ILE A 99 -15.40 12.90 -8.48
CA ILE A 99 -14.67 13.80 -9.37
C ILE A 99 -14.67 15.18 -8.74
N TYR A 100 -13.49 15.79 -8.66
CA TYR A 100 -13.32 17.19 -8.29
C TYR A 100 -13.43 18.05 -9.54
N ILE A 101 -14.37 18.99 -9.55
CA ILE A 101 -14.64 19.90 -10.66
C ILE A 101 -14.63 21.33 -10.14
N GLU A 102 -13.92 22.24 -10.80
CA GLU A 102 -13.98 23.66 -10.45
C GLU A 102 -15.33 24.26 -10.85
N GLU A 103 -15.88 25.16 -10.03
CA GLU A 103 -17.21 25.76 -10.28
C GLU A 103 -17.29 26.50 -11.63
N LYS A 104 -16.17 27.07 -12.08
CA LYS A 104 -16.08 27.82 -13.35
C LYS A 104 -16.16 26.94 -14.60
N GLU A 105 -15.87 25.64 -14.49
CA GLU A 105 -15.84 24.74 -15.65
C GLU A 105 -17.23 24.53 -16.26
N PHE A 106 -18.28 24.65 -15.45
CA PHE A 106 -19.67 24.58 -15.91
C PHE A 106 -20.11 25.83 -16.70
N ASP A 107 -19.49 26.98 -16.45
CA ASP A 107 -19.79 28.23 -17.16
C ASP A 107 -19.06 28.30 -18.52
N ILE A 108 -17.93 27.59 -18.64
CA ILE A 108 -17.04 27.64 -19.82
C ILE A 108 -17.47 26.64 -20.91
N SER A 109 -18.22 25.60 -20.55
CA SER A 109 -18.43 24.43 -21.41
C SER A 109 -19.89 24.31 -21.90
N PRO A 110 -20.23 24.88 -23.07
CA PRO A 110 -21.61 24.88 -23.59
C PRO A 110 -22.05 23.50 -24.13
N ASP A 111 -21.13 22.57 -24.33
CA ASP A 111 -21.35 21.21 -24.85
C ASP A 111 -21.52 20.15 -23.74
N GLY A 112 -21.41 20.55 -22.47
CA GLY A 112 -21.61 19.68 -21.31
C GLY A 112 -20.41 18.80 -20.95
N TRP A 113 -19.25 19.03 -21.56
CA TRP A 113 -17.99 18.39 -21.20
C TRP A 113 -17.17 19.29 -20.28
N VAL A 114 -16.83 18.81 -19.10
CA VAL A 114 -16.15 19.62 -18.07
C VAL A 114 -14.80 19.00 -17.73
N HIS A 115 -13.82 19.84 -17.40
CA HIS A 115 -12.55 19.34 -16.89
C HIS A 115 -12.66 18.97 -15.42
N GLY A 116 -12.16 17.79 -15.04
CA GLY A 116 -12.21 17.32 -13.68
C GLY A 116 -11.05 16.41 -13.31
N THR A 117 -10.89 16.17 -12.02
CA THR A 117 -9.89 15.25 -11.48
C THR A 117 -10.56 14.10 -10.73
N SER A 118 -10.27 12.87 -11.11
CA SER A 118 -10.78 11.67 -10.42
C SER A 118 -10.14 11.54 -9.04
N TRP A 119 -10.96 11.32 -8.01
CA TRP A 119 -10.53 11.07 -6.64
C TRP A 119 -9.81 9.72 -6.51
N LEU A 120 -10.33 8.68 -7.18
CA LEU A 120 -9.75 7.33 -7.14
C LEU A 120 -8.38 7.26 -7.84
N THR A 121 -8.23 7.88 -9.00
CA THR A 121 -7.04 7.72 -9.85
C THR A 121 -6.07 8.90 -9.78
N GLY A 122 -6.53 10.07 -9.34
CA GLY A 122 -5.76 11.31 -9.35
C GLY A 122 -5.48 11.87 -10.75
N LEU A 123 -6.05 11.26 -11.80
CA LEU A 123 -5.92 11.72 -13.18
C LEU A 123 -6.89 12.87 -13.45
N ASN A 124 -6.46 13.80 -14.29
CA ASN A 124 -7.31 14.87 -14.81
C ASN A 124 -7.63 14.64 -16.28
N GLY A 125 -8.77 15.16 -16.74
CA GLY A 125 -9.23 15.04 -18.11
C GLY A 125 -10.63 15.59 -18.27
N TYR A 126 -11.11 15.61 -19.51
CA TYR A 126 -12.48 16.02 -19.83
C TYR A 126 -13.45 14.88 -19.60
N LEU A 127 -14.59 15.18 -18.99
CA LEU A 127 -15.65 14.22 -18.76
C LEU A 127 -17.03 14.79 -19.13
N PRO A 128 -17.98 13.96 -19.58
CA PRO A 128 -19.36 14.36 -19.75
C PRO A 128 -19.99 14.61 -18.37
N ALA A 129 -20.31 15.87 -18.06
CA ALA A 129 -20.86 16.28 -16.77
C ALA A 129 -22.15 15.52 -16.41
N VAL A 130 -22.95 15.17 -17.42
CA VAL A 130 -24.22 14.44 -17.32
C VAL A 130 -24.08 13.06 -16.66
N TYR A 131 -22.88 12.47 -16.69
CA TYR A 131 -22.61 11.18 -16.05
C TYR A 131 -22.23 11.31 -14.59
N THR A 132 -22.28 12.53 -14.05
CA THR A 132 -21.94 12.82 -12.66
C THR A 132 -23.08 13.57 -11.96
N ARG A 133 -23.10 13.50 -10.63
CA ARG A 133 -24.08 14.21 -9.80
C ARG A 133 -23.39 14.86 -8.62
N ARG A 134 -23.68 16.13 -8.37
CA ARG A 134 -23.13 16.87 -7.23
C ARG A 134 -23.45 16.13 -5.91
N THR A 135 -22.44 15.97 -5.06
CA THR A 135 -22.54 15.28 -3.77
C THR A 135 -21.86 16.08 -2.67
N ALA A 136 -21.98 15.67 -1.41
CA ALA A 136 -21.35 16.38 -0.30
C ALA A 136 -19.83 16.25 -0.37
N GLU A 137 -19.10 17.34 -0.09
CA GLU A 137 -17.63 17.31 -0.04
C GLU A 137 -17.10 16.26 0.94
N THR A 138 -17.83 16.04 2.04
CA THR A 138 -17.50 15.08 3.09
C THR A 138 -17.48 13.65 2.60
N ASP A 139 -18.18 13.34 1.51
CA ASP A 139 -18.22 11.99 0.94
C ASP A 139 -16.89 11.62 0.27
N ALA A 140 -16.12 12.63 -0.16
CA ALA A 140 -14.76 12.46 -0.68
C ALA A 140 -13.68 12.60 0.40
N TRP A 141 -14.05 12.84 1.67
CA TRP A 141 -13.09 12.94 2.76
C TRP A 141 -12.74 11.55 3.29
N THR A 142 -11.47 11.34 3.58
CA THR A 142 -11.01 10.09 4.19
C THR A 142 -11.26 10.14 5.69
N LEU A 143 -12.09 9.23 6.21
CA LEU A 143 -12.27 9.02 7.64
C LEU A 143 -11.06 8.26 8.20
N HIS A 144 -10.35 8.86 9.15
CA HIS A 144 -9.21 8.23 9.83
C HIS A 144 -9.61 7.53 11.12
N LYS A 145 -10.56 8.13 11.86
CA LYS A 145 -10.98 7.61 13.16
C LYS A 145 -12.39 8.09 13.50
N ALA A 146 -13.19 7.22 14.10
CA ALA A 146 -14.46 7.56 14.73
C ALA A 146 -14.43 7.08 16.18
N VAL A 147 -14.85 7.93 17.12
CA VAL A 147 -14.88 7.62 18.56
C VAL A 147 -16.26 7.98 19.09
N SER A 148 -17.00 6.99 19.58
CA SER A 148 -18.28 7.24 20.24
C SER A 148 -18.05 7.80 21.65
N LEU A 149 -18.67 8.93 21.95
CA LEU A 149 -18.74 9.56 23.26
C LEU A 149 -20.04 9.10 23.93
N GLY A 150 -20.01 7.91 24.52
CA GLY A 150 -21.12 7.35 25.31
C GLY A 150 -20.71 7.13 26.76
N ASN A 151 -21.51 7.64 27.69
CA ASN A 151 -21.35 7.43 29.14
C ASN A 151 -21.52 5.95 29.49
N ASN A 152 -20.50 5.36 30.11
CA ASN A 152 -20.64 4.40 31.20
C ASN A 152 -19.31 4.29 31.96
N CYS A 153 -19.09 5.20 32.91
CA CYS A 153 -18.17 4.94 34.01
C CYS A 153 -18.74 5.56 35.29
N SER A 154 -19.58 4.79 35.97
CA SER A 154 -19.81 4.93 37.39
C SER A 154 -18.57 4.40 38.11
N ASP A 155 -17.62 5.29 38.40
CA ASP A 155 -16.94 5.33 39.70
C ASP A 155 -16.08 6.59 39.77
N CYS A 156 -16.56 7.50 40.59
CA CYS A 156 -15.90 8.72 41.00
C CYS A 156 -14.78 8.41 41.99
N LYS A 157 -13.62 9.06 41.80
CA LYS A 157 -12.98 9.86 42.85
C LYS A 157 -11.86 10.73 42.26
N SER A 158 -12.20 12.00 42.15
CA SER A 158 -11.28 13.12 42.08
C SER A 158 -10.49 13.23 43.39
N GLU A 159 -9.17 13.17 43.33
CA GLU A 159 -8.32 13.87 44.29
C GLU A 159 -7.28 14.69 43.53
N SER A 160 -7.55 15.98 43.49
CA SER A 160 -6.62 17.06 43.20
C SER A 160 -5.64 17.20 44.37
N GLY A 161 -4.36 16.90 44.11
CA GLY A 161 -3.25 17.17 45.03
C GLY A 161 -2.04 17.63 44.23
N SER A 162 -1.84 18.95 44.15
CA SER A 162 -0.60 19.55 43.69
C SER A 162 0.53 19.18 44.64
N ASN A 163 1.66 18.70 44.13
CA ASN A 163 2.97 18.90 44.74
C ASN A 163 4.08 18.76 43.69
N THR A 164 4.61 19.92 43.31
CA THR A 164 6.02 20.24 43.05
C THR A 164 6.89 19.30 42.22
N ASP A 165 7.22 19.81 41.03
CA ASP A 165 8.48 19.61 40.31
C ASP A 165 9.68 19.38 41.24
N SER A 166 10.30 18.19 41.18
CA SER A 166 11.75 17.98 41.40
C SER A 166 12.24 16.53 41.25
N GLU A 167 11.40 15.52 40.97
CA GLU A 167 11.86 14.10 40.95
C GLU A 167 11.69 13.34 39.61
N MET A 168 11.42 13.99 38.48
CA MET A 168 11.23 13.30 37.19
C MET A 168 12.50 13.11 36.35
N ALA A 169 13.67 13.60 36.80
CA ALA A 169 14.89 13.57 35.99
C ALA A 169 15.76 12.30 36.15
N ALA A 170 15.35 11.29 36.95
CA ALA A 170 16.23 10.18 37.31
C ALA A 170 15.73 8.75 37.01
N THR A 171 14.55 8.53 36.41
CA THR A 171 13.99 7.16 36.37
C THR A 171 13.22 6.75 35.10
N TYR A 172 13.53 7.33 33.93
CA TYR A 172 13.03 6.78 32.66
C TYR A 172 14.20 6.28 31.79
N PRO A 173 14.46 4.96 31.72
CA PRO A 173 15.29 4.44 30.65
C PRO A 173 14.54 4.62 29.33
N HIS A 174 15.26 5.04 28.28
CA HIS A 174 14.77 5.10 26.91
C HIS A 174 13.93 3.87 26.55
N GLU A 175 12.61 4.01 26.49
CA GLU A 175 11.75 2.98 25.90
C GLU A 175 12.04 2.93 24.39
N ASP A 176 12.33 1.72 23.90
CA ASP A 176 12.71 1.46 22.53
C ASP A 176 11.56 1.83 21.59
N ALA A 177 11.79 2.81 20.72
CA ALA A 177 10.81 3.26 19.73
C ALA A 177 10.36 2.12 18.79
N ALA A 178 11.19 1.08 18.62
CA ALA A 178 10.83 -0.11 17.88
C ALA A 178 9.74 -0.94 18.58
N ASP A 179 9.76 -1.00 19.92
CA ASP A 179 8.75 -1.71 20.72
C ASP A 179 7.42 -0.98 20.77
N LEU A 180 7.44 0.36 20.76
CA LEU A 180 6.21 1.16 20.71
C LEU A 180 5.52 1.08 19.34
N ALA A 181 6.32 1.05 18.26
CA ALA A 181 5.82 0.80 16.92
C ALA A 181 5.27 -0.62 16.78
N TYR A 182 5.95 -1.61 17.38
CA TYR A 182 5.51 -3.01 17.44
C TYR A 182 4.16 -3.17 18.16
N LYS A 183 3.97 -2.53 19.32
CA LYS A 183 2.69 -2.61 20.06
C LYS A 183 1.54 -2.01 19.26
N LYS A 184 1.76 -0.87 18.61
CA LYS A 184 0.72 -0.21 17.79
C LYS A 184 0.39 -0.97 16.50
N SER A 185 1.36 -1.62 15.87
CA SER A 185 1.09 -2.47 14.71
C SER A 185 0.30 -3.70 15.12
N GLU A 186 0.69 -4.41 16.19
CA GLU A 186 -0.03 -5.58 16.71
C GLU A 186 -1.50 -5.27 17.05
N GLU A 187 -1.79 -4.14 17.70
CA GLU A 187 -3.16 -3.70 17.99
C GLU A 187 -3.99 -3.45 16.72
N THR A 188 -3.40 -2.77 15.73
CA THR A 188 -4.08 -2.46 14.45
C THR A 188 -4.37 -3.74 13.65
N TYR A 189 -3.45 -4.71 13.68
CA TYR A 189 -3.60 -5.97 12.96
C TYR A 189 -4.56 -6.95 13.64
N GLN A 190 -4.69 -6.93 14.97
CA GLN A 190 -5.71 -7.72 15.67
C GLN A 190 -7.14 -7.28 15.32
N GLU A 191 -7.36 -5.97 15.16
CA GLU A 191 -8.64 -5.45 14.68
C GLU A 191 -8.91 -5.86 13.22
N TRP A 192 -7.87 -5.91 12.38
CA TRP A 192 -7.96 -6.35 10.99
C TRP A 192 -8.15 -7.85 10.81
N ASP A 193 -7.48 -8.69 11.60
CA ASP A 193 -7.62 -10.16 11.55
C ASP A 193 -9.05 -10.59 11.86
N LYS A 194 -9.70 -9.88 12.79
CA LYS A 194 -11.12 -10.09 13.14
C LYS A 194 -12.04 -9.76 11.97
N TYR A 195 -11.80 -8.62 11.30
CA TYR A 195 -12.53 -8.21 10.10
C TYR A 195 -12.33 -9.18 8.93
N TRP A 196 -11.09 -9.61 8.66
CA TRP A 196 -10.79 -10.52 7.55
C TRP A 196 -11.25 -11.95 7.79
N SER A 197 -11.25 -12.41 9.05
CA SER A 197 -11.85 -13.68 9.45
C SER A 197 -13.36 -13.70 9.20
N GLU A 198 -14.05 -12.58 9.37
CA GLU A 198 -15.48 -12.46 9.03
C GLU A 198 -15.69 -12.51 7.51
N VAL A 199 -14.89 -11.79 6.73
CA VAL A 199 -14.95 -11.76 5.26
C VAL A 199 -14.67 -13.13 4.62
N MET A 200 -13.70 -13.88 5.16
CA MET A 200 -13.33 -15.20 4.64
C MET A 200 -14.36 -16.29 4.97
N ASN A 201 -15.12 -16.13 6.05
CA ASN A 201 -16.18 -17.07 6.45
C ASN A 201 -17.51 -16.83 5.70
N SER A 202 -17.75 -15.61 5.18
CA SER A 202 -18.89 -15.30 4.32
C SER A 202 -18.56 -15.56 2.83
N ARG A 203 -18.48 -16.83 2.43
CA ARG A 203 -18.14 -17.21 1.04
C ARG A 203 -19.36 -17.26 0.12
N SER A 204 -19.87 -16.08 -0.24
CA SER A 204 -20.49 -15.73 -1.53
C SER A 204 -21.25 -14.42 -1.36
N ASP A 205 -20.54 -13.29 -1.47
CA ASP A 205 -21.06 -12.06 -2.07
C ASP A 205 -19.92 -11.04 -2.20
N SER A 206 -19.98 -10.24 -3.25
CA SER A 206 -18.97 -9.23 -3.59
C SER A 206 -18.70 -8.28 -2.41
N ILE A 207 -17.45 -7.83 -2.28
CA ILE A 207 -16.95 -6.89 -1.25
C ILE A 207 -17.80 -5.60 -1.14
N LEU A 208 -18.61 -5.30 -2.17
CA LEU A 208 -19.48 -4.13 -2.27
C LEU A 208 -20.87 -4.28 -1.63
N THR A 209 -21.30 -5.49 -1.27
CA THR A 209 -22.67 -5.70 -0.75
C THR A 209 -22.75 -5.49 0.77
N ILE A 210 -21.67 -5.76 1.51
CA ILE A 210 -21.61 -5.65 2.98
C ILE A 210 -21.77 -4.19 3.43
N THR A 211 -21.34 -3.23 2.62
CA THR A 211 -21.43 -1.80 2.95
C THR A 211 -22.83 -1.19 2.76
N GLN A 212 -23.81 -1.94 2.24
CA GLN A 212 -25.13 -1.39 1.88
C GLN A 212 -26.33 -1.89 2.72
N GLY A 213 -26.12 -2.61 3.82
CA GLY A 213 -27.13 -2.75 4.89
C GLY A 213 -28.52 -3.26 4.47
N LEU A 214 -28.60 -4.33 3.65
CA LEU A 214 -29.87 -5.01 3.37
C LEU A 214 -30.13 -6.19 4.33
N PRO A 215 -31.39 -6.51 4.69
CA PRO A 215 -31.68 -7.56 5.66
C PRO A 215 -31.53 -8.97 5.06
N MET A 216 -30.84 -9.84 5.82
CA MET A 216 -30.52 -11.23 5.48
C MET A 216 -31.73 -12.16 5.64
N ASN A 217 -32.07 -12.95 4.61
CA ASN A 217 -33.13 -13.96 4.65
C ASN A 217 -32.58 -15.30 5.20
N TRP A 218 -33.27 -15.88 6.19
CA TRP A 218 -32.76 -16.96 7.06
C TRP A 218 -32.94 -18.38 6.50
N GLU A 219 -33.64 -18.55 5.38
CA GLU A 219 -34.01 -19.88 4.86
C GLU A 219 -32.89 -20.62 4.09
N LEU A 220 -31.80 -19.94 3.71
CA LEU A 220 -30.64 -20.56 3.02
C LEU A 220 -29.66 -21.27 3.96
N SER A 221 -29.77 -21.04 5.27
CA SER A 221 -28.86 -21.60 6.29
C SER A 221 -28.99 -23.11 6.47
N LYS A 222 -30.18 -23.68 6.21
CA LYS A 222 -30.43 -25.13 6.39
C LYS A 222 -29.81 -26.00 5.30
N ALA A 223 -29.68 -25.49 4.07
CA ALA A 223 -29.07 -26.24 2.97
C ALA A 223 -27.53 -26.34 3.11
N ALA A 224 -26.90 -25.36 3.77
CA ALA A 224 -25.46 -25.34 4.01
C ALA A 224 -25.00 -26.34 5.09
N GLU A 225 -25.86 -26.64 6.08
CA GLU A 225 -25.54 -27.65 7.11
C GLU A 225 -25.56 -29.08 6.57
N GLU A 226 -26.45 -29.40 5.62
CA GLU A 226 -26.49 -30.73 4.99
C GLU A 226 -25.25 -31.01 4.10
N MET A 227 -24.64 -29.96 3.52
CA MET A 227 -23.45 -30.10 2.69
C MET A 227 -22.15 -30.29 3.50
N LYS A 228 -22.11 -29.76 4.73
CA LYS A 228 -20.94 -29.84 5.63
C LYS A 228 -20.68 -31.27 6.14
N ASN A 229 -21.72 -32.08 6.27
CA ASN A 229 -21.62 -33.46 6.75
C ASN A 229 -21.07 -34.45 5.71
N ASN A 230 -20.99 -34.06 4.43
CA ASN A 230 -20.51 -34.95 3.35
C ASN A 230 -19.01 -34.75 2.97
N ILE A 231 -18.28 -33.79 3.57
CA ILE A 231 -16.87 -33.47 3.23
C ILE A 231 -15.86 -34.03 4.26
N THR A 232 -16.24 -35.01 5.08
CA THR A 232 -15.33 -35.62 6.07
C THR A 232 -14.74 -36.96 5.62
N ASN A 233 -14.70 -37.26 4.32
CA ASN A 233 -14.02 -38.43 3.77
C ASN A 233 -13.14 -38.07 2.55
N GLY A 234 -12.01 -37.40 2.80
CA GLY A 234 -10.96 -37.21 1.80
C GLY A 234 -9.76 -36.45 2.37
N THR A 235 -8.59 -37.09 2.42
CA THR A 235 -7.31 -36.50 2.85
C THR A 235 -6.90 -35.30 1.98
N SER A 236 -7.17 -34.07 2.42
CA SER A 236 -6.79 -32.84 1.73
C SER A 236 -5.30 -32.53 1.89
N LYS A 237 -4.52 -32.65 0.81
CA LYS A 237 -3.13 -32.13 0.76
C LYS A 237 -3.19 -30.59 0.72
N SER A 238 -2.56 -29.93 1.70
CA SER A 238 -2.48 -28.46 1.76
C SER A 238 -1.85 -27.89 0.47
N ARG A 239 -2.55 -26.96 -0.20
CA ARG A 239 -2.08 -26.30 -1.44
C ARG A 239 -0.92 -25.34 -1.14
N ARG A 240 0.15 -25.41 -1.95
CA ARG A 240 1.39 -24.64 -1.81
C ARG A 240 1.25 -23.23 -2.37
N TRP A 241 1.93 -22.26 -1.75
CA TRP A 241 2.00 -20.87 -2.25
C TRP A 241 3.27 -20.61 -3.06
N VAL A 242 3.11 -19.85 -4.14
CA VAL A 242 4.19 -19.24 -4.90
C VAL A 242 3.90 -17.75 -5.04
N PHE A 243 4.87 -16.92 -4.69
CA PHE A 243 4.73 -15.47 -4.65
C PHE A 243 5.72 -14.80 -5.62
N ALA A 244 5.34 -13.62 -6.12
CA ALA A 244 6.23 -12.72 -6.84
C ALA A 244 6.16 -11.33 -6.20
N LEU A 245 7.31 -10.73 -5.94
CA LEU A 245 7.44 -9.44 -5.27
C LEU A 245 8.35 -8.51 -6.07
N ARG A 246 7.87 -7.31 -6.41
CA ARG A 246 8.72 -6.25 -6.99
C ARG A 246 9.66 -5.71 -5.90
N HIS A 247 10.89 -5.34 -6.26
CA HIS A 247 11.78 -4.62 -5.35
C HIS A 247 11.16 -3.33 -4.76
N GLY A 248 11.68 -2.88 -3.61
CA GLY A 248 11.29 -1.63 -2.95
C GLY A 248 11.76 -0.36 -3.67
N GLU A 249 11.50 0.80 -3.06
CA GLU A 249 11.92 2.11 -3.57
C GLU A 249 13.43 2.20 -3.82
N ARG A 250 13.81 2.74 -4.99
CA ARG A 250 15.19 2.84 -5.46
C ARG A 250 15.76 4.24 -5.30
N VAL A 251 17.03 4.33 -4.90
CA VAL A 251 17.72 5.63 -4.72
C VAL A 251 17.80 6.44 -6.02
N ASP A 252 18.16 5.81 -7.14
CA ASP A 252 18.34 6.49 -8.43
C ASP A 252 17.06 7.17 -8.96
N LEU A 253 15.89 6.57 -8.73
CA LEU A 253 14.60 7.14 -9.12
C LEU A 253 14.10 8.23 -8.17
N THR A 254 14.54 8.23 -6.91
CA THR A 254 14.15 9.24 -5.92
C THR A 254 15.01 10.51 -5.97
N TYR A 255 16.32 10.41 -6.28
CA TYR A 255 17.27 11.52 -6.09
C TYR A 255 17.99 12.00 -7.36
N GLY A 256 17.85 11.35 -8.52
CA GLY A 256 18.57 11.72 -9.74
C GLY A 256 20.08 11.47 -9.64
N PRO A 257 20.97 12.48 -9.82
CA PRO A 257 22.43 12.29 -9.80
C PRO A 257 23.00 12.15 -8.37
N TRP A 258 22.53 11.12 -7.66
CA TRP A 258 22.80 10.92 -6.24
C TRP A 258 24.26 10.55 -5.93
N VAL A 259 24.92 9.77 -6.81
CA VAL A 259 26.31 9.32 -6.61
C VAL A 259 27.30 10.49 -6.55
N PRO A 260 27.41 11.39 -7.57
CA PRO A 260 28.35 12.50 -7.47
C PRO A 260 28.01 13.47 -6.32
N HIS A 261 26.73 13.55 -5.92
CA HIS A 261 26.34 14.36 -4.78
C HIS A 261 26.78 13.77 -3.43
N CYS A 262 26.71 12.45 -3.28
CA CYS A 262 26.95 11.76 -2.01
C CYS A 262 28.38 11.24 -1.83
N PHE A 263 29.22 11.25 -2.86
CA PHE A 263 30.62 10.78 -2.76
C PHE A 263 31.59 11.96 -2.71
N GLU A 264 32.34 12.05 -1.62
CA GLU A 264 33.39 13.05 -1.39
C GLU A 264 34.74 12.33 -1.26
N ASN A 265 35.69 12.60 -2.16
CA ASN A 265 36.99 11.90 -2.21
C ASN A 265 36.85 10.36 -2.11
N ASP A 266 35.94 9.80 -2.93
CA ASP A 266 35.58 8.37 -2.97
C ASP A 266 34.97 7.79 -1.67
N THR A 267 34.65 8.63 -0.69
CA THR A 267 33.96 8.26 0.54
C THR A 267 32.49 8.63 0.45
N TYR A 268 31.61 7.67 0.75
CA TYR A 268 30.17 7.89 0.80
C TYR A 268 29.78 8.72 2.05
N VAL A 269 29.02 9.78 1.84
CA VAL A 269 28.43 10.64 2.87
C VAL A 269 26.92 10.69 2.68
N ARG A 270 26.17 10.31 3.71
CA ARG A 270 24.70 10.34 3.68
C ARG A 270 24.20 11.78 3.79
N LYS A 271 23.61 12.32 2.72
CA LYS A 271 23.10 13.71 2.62
C LYS A 271 21.59 13.86 2.69
N ASP A 272 20.86 12.76 2.83
CA ASP A 272 19.42 12.72 3.01
C ASP A 272 19.05 11.54 3.92
N LEU A 273 18.01 11.67 4.75
CA LEU A 273 17.66 10.64 5.73
C LEU A 273 17.17 9.35 5.07
N ASN A 274 16.55 9.46 3.89
CA ASN A 274 16.05 8.32 3.14
C ASN A 274 17.13 7.66 2.26
N LEU A 275 18.37 8.19 2.22
CA LEU A 275 19.53 7.47 1.67
C LEU A 275 20.07 6.40 2.65
N PRO A 276 20.75 5.35 2.14
CA PRO A 276 21.39 4.32 2.98
C PRO A 276 22.32 4.90 4.05
N LEU A 277 22.45 4.21 5.20
CA LEU A 277 23.37 4.64 6.26
C LEU A 277 24.84 4.55 5.82
N LYS A 278 25.16 3.48 5.10
CA LYS A 278 26.47 3.20 4.50
C LYS A 278 26.24 2.41 3.22
N LEU A 279 27.22 2.43 2.33
CA LEU A 279 27.28 1.56 1.16
C LEU A 279 28.36 0.51 1.39
N ALA A 280 28.04 -0.73 1.03
CA ALA A 280 29.00 -1.81 1.11
C ALA A 280 30.17 -1.60 0.13
N HIS A 281 31.29 -2.26 0.40
CA HIS A 281 32.35 -2.31 -0.59
C HIS A 281 31.92 -3.21 -1.76
N ARG A 282 32.22 -2.77 -2.99
CA ARG A 282 32.03 -3.54 -4.22
C ARG A 282 33.16 -3.27 -5.21
N ALA A 283 33.50 -4.25 -6.05
CA ALA A 283 34.60 -4.17 -7.01
C ALA A 283 34.49 -2.97 -7.95
N GLY A 284 33.28 -2.66 -8.46
CA GLY A 284 33.02 -1.52 -9.34
C GLY A 284 33.04 -0.14 -8.64
N GLY A 285 33.29 -0.09 -7.33
CA GLY A 285 33.27 1.13 -6.53
C GLY A 285 31.96 1.92 -6.67
N LYS A 286 32.06 3.25 -6.66
CA LYS A 286 30.90 4.15 -6.86
C LYS A 286 30.26 4.03 -8.25
N GLY A 287 31.04 3.66 -9.27
CA GLY A 287 30.55 3.47 -10.63
C GLY A 287 29.58 2.28 -10.73
N GLY A 288 29.84 1.22 -9.96
CA GLY A 288 28.91 0.09 -9.84
C GLY A 288 27.54 0.52 -9.29
N TYR A 289 27.51 1.39 -8.29
CA TYR A 289 26.26 1.92 -7.73
C TYR A 289 25.44 2.81 -8.67
N VAL A 290 26.07 3.44 -9.66
CA VAL A 290 25.34 4.18 -10.72
C VAL A 290 24.55 3.21 -11.61
N LYS A 291 25.12 2.03 -11.88
CA LYS A 291 24.53 1.00 -12.75
C LYS A 291 23.55 0.10 -11.99
N ASP A 292 23.85 -0.14 -10.72
CA ASP A 292 23.13 -1.07 -9.84
C ASP A 292 22.86 -0.38 -8.50
N THR A 293 21.78 0.40 -8.54
CA THR A 293 21.29 1.24 -7.44
C THR A 293 20.86 0.42 -6.21
N PRO A 294 21.14 0.91 -4.98
CA PRO A 294 20.57 0.35 -3.76
C PRO A 294 19.11 0.81 -3.54
N LEU A 295 18.46 0.22 -2.56
CA LEU A 295 17.20 0.70 -2.01
C LEU A 295 17.40 1.95 -1.16
N THR A 296 16.36 2.78 -1.08
CA THR A 296 16.24 3.82 -0.05
C THR A 296 15.92 3.20 1.31
N ARG A 297 15.96 3.98 2.39
CA ARG A 297 15.49 3.53 3.72
C ARG A 297 14.01 3.15 3.69
N LEU A 298 13.20 3.89 2.94
CA LEU A 298 11.80 3.57 2.70
C LEU A 298 11.64 2.27 1.90
N GLY A 299 12.48 2.03 0.90
CA GLY A 299 12.48 0.77 0.15
C GLY A 299 12.74 -0.46 1.03
N TRP A 300 13.69 -0.34 1.97
CA TRP A 300 13.92 -1.36 3.00
C TRP A 300 12.70 -1.55 3.91
N PHE A 301 12.08 -0.45 4.37
CA PHE A 301 10.90 -0.50 5.22
C PHE A 301 9.68 -1.12 4.52
N GLN A 302 9.43 -0.78 3.26
CA GLN A 302 8.39 -1.39 2.43
C GLN A 302 8.55 -2.91 2.36
N ALA A 303 9.78 -3.40 2.16
CA ALA A 303 10.07 -4.83 2.12
C ALA A 303 9.80 -5.51 3.48
N GLN A 304 10.20 -4.86 4.58
CA GLN A 304 9.95 -5.34 5.95
C GLN A 304 8.47 -5.45 6.27
N LEU A 305 7.66 -4.46 5.88
CA LEU A 305 6.21 -4.49 6.07
C LEU A 305 5.55 -5.67 5.34
N VAL A 306 5.99 -6.00 4.13
CA VAL A 306 5.48 -7.19 3.42
C VAL A 306 5.87 -8.49 4.13
N GLY A 307 7.11 -8.58 4.63
CA GLY A 307 7.55 -9.71 5.44
C GLY A 307 6.75 -9.86 6.74
N GLU A 308 6.51 -8.76 7.44
CA GLU A 308 5.67 -8.71 8.64
C GLU A 308 4.22 -9.12 8.33
N GLY A 309 3.63 -8.62 7.25
CA GLY A 309 2.29 -9.00 6.82
C GLY A 309 2.17 -10.51 6.54
N MET A 310 3.20 -11.12 5.94
CA MET A 310 3.27 -12.58 5.75
C MET A 310 3.36 -13.34 7.06
N ARG A 311 4.19 -12.86 7.99
CA ARG A 311 4.33 -13.44 9.34
C ARG A 311 3.00 -13.41 10.09
N MET A 312 2.30 -12.28 10.06
CA MET A 312 1.00 -12.09 10.70
C MET A 312 -0.09 -12.97 10.10
N ALA A 313 -0.06 -13.19 8.78
CA ALA A 313 -0.96 -14.12 8.10
C ALA A 313 -0.63 -15.60 8.35
N GLY A 314 0.39 -15.92 9.16
CA GLY A 314 0.82 -17.29 9.46
C GLY A 314 1.39 -18.03 8.25
N VAL A 315 1.88 -17.32 7.22
CA VAL A 315 2.42 -17.91 6.00
C VAL A 315 3.94 -17.95 6.07
N SER A 316 4.50 -19.15 6.21
CA SER A 316 5.95 -19.36 6.19
C SER A 316 6.50 -19.42 4.77
N ILE A 317 7.73 -18.93 4.56
CA ILE A 317 8.46 -19.05 3.30
C ILE A 317 9.72 -19.87 3.53
N LYS A 318 9.98 -20.84 2.64
CA LYS A 318 11.16 -21.72 2.73
C LYS A 318 12.18 -21.44 1.62
N HIS A 319 11.69 -21.05 0.43
CA HIS A 319 12.53 -20.88 -0.75
C HIS A 319 12.42 -19.46 -1.28
N VAL A 320 13.52 -18.72 -1.22
CA VAL A 320 13.59 -17.31 -1.59
C VAL A 320 14.58 -17.15 -2.73
N TYR A 321 14.07 -16.73 -3.89
CA TYR A 321 14.86 -16.48 -5.08
C TYR A 321 14.84 -14.99 -5.38
N ALA A 322 16.00 -14.39 -5.64
CA ALA A 322 16.12 -12.97 -5.92
C ALA A 322 16.87 -12.73 -7.23
N SER A 323 16.43 -11.72 -7.99
CA SER A 323 17.20 -11.16 -9.10
C SER A 323 18.58 -10.67 -8.61
N PRO A 324 19.65 -10.73 -9.43
CA PRO A 324 20.99 -10.28 -9.04
C PRO A 324 21.13 -8.76 -8.86
N ALA A 325 20.13 -7.97 -9.23
CA ALA A 325 20.13 -6.54 -8.96
C ALA A 325 20.16 -6.27 -7.45
N LEU A 326 21.02 -5.35 -6.99
CA LEU A 326 21.21 -5.08 -5.56
C LEU A 326 19.89 -4.75 -4.87
N ARG A 327 19.07 -3.89 -5.48
CA ARG A 327 17.70 -3.55 -5.00
C ARG A 327 16.81 -4.77 -4.73
N CYS A 328 16.94 -5.84 -5.51
CA CYS A 328 16.14 -7.06 -5.34
C CYS A 328 16.68 -7.91 -4.18
N VAL A 329 18.00 -8.04 -4.05
CA VAL A 329 18.63 -8.78 -2.94
C VAL A 329 18.41 -8.05 -1.60
N GLU A 330 18.51 -6.72 -1.58
CA GLU A 330 18.18 -5.92 -0.39
C GLU A 330 16.69 -6.02 -0.04
N THR A 331 15.80 -6.04 -1.04
CA THR A 331 14.37 -6.29 -0.80
C THR A 331 14.16 -7.68 -0.20
N ALA A 332 14.88 -8.70 -0.69
CA ALA A 332 14.80 -10.05 -0.14
C ALA A 332 15.27 -10.11 1.32
N GLN A 333 16.35 -9.40 1.67
CA GLN A 333 16.79 -9.30 3.05
C GLN A 333 15.76 -8.58 3.92
N GLY A 334 15.26 -7.42 3.51
CA GLY A 334 14.24 -6.69 4.26
C GLY A 334 12.95 -7.51 4.45
N PHE A 335 12.52 -8.25 3.43
CA PHE A 335 11.41 -9.20 3.53
C PHE A 335 11.67 -10.28 4.58
N LEU A 336 12.86 -10.89 4.58
CA LEU A 336 13.24 -11.91 5.56
C LEU A 336 13.31 -11.37 6.99
N ASP A 337 13.80 -10.14 7.16
CA ASP A 337 13.84 -9.46 8.45
C ASP A 337 12.42 -9.26 9.01
N GLY A 338 11.49 -8.76 8.19
CA GLY A 338 10.08 -8.58 8.58
C GLY A 338 9.36 -9.91 8.86
N LEU A 339 9.66 -10.94 8.06
CA LEU A 339 9.15 -12.30 8.24
C LEU A 339 9.72 -12.97 9.50
N ARG A 340 10.83 -12.44 10.06
CA ARG A 340 11.63 -13.09 11.10
C ARG A 340 11.99 -14.53 10.72
N ALA A 341 12.36 -14.71 9.45
CA ALA A 341 12.69 -16.02 8.91
C ALA A 341 13.90 -16.63 9.65
N ASP A 342 13.92 -17.95 9.76
CA ASP A 342 15.07 -18.65 10.32
C ASP A 342 16.34 -18.34 9.48
N PRO A 343 17.52 -18.15 10.11
CA PRO A 343 18.76 -17.85 9.39
C PRO A 343 19.16 -18.89 8.33
N SER A 344 18.63 -20.11 8.40
CA SER A 344 18.80 -21.15 7.37
C SER A 344 18.07 -20.85 6.06
N VAL A 345 17.07 -19.96 6.06
CA VAL A 345 16.41 -19.49 4.85
C VAL A 345 17.33 -18.48 4.15
N LYS A 346 18.12 -18.99 3.21
CA LYS A 346 19.08 -18.20 2.43
C LYS A 346 18.49 -17.67 1.13
N ILE A 347 18.93 -16.47 0.73
CA ILE A 347 18.56 -15.83 -0.54
C ILE A 347 19.33 -16.48 -1.69
N LYS A 348 18.62 -17.07 -2.65
CA LYS A 348 19.18 -17.69 -3.84
C LYS A 348 19.20 -16.66 -4.97
N VAL A 349 20.40 -16.17 -5.31
CA VAL A 349 20.56 -15.15 -6.36
C VAL A 349 20.48 -15.82 -7.74
N GLU A 350 19.40 -15.58 -8.46
CA GLU A 350 19.05 -16.22 -9.74
C GLU A 350 19.08 -15.19 -10.88
N PRO A 351 20.11 -15.21 -11.75
CA PRO A 351 20.20 -14.33 -12.92
C PRO A 351 19.03 -14.49 -13.87
N GLY A 352 18.36 -15.64 -13.92
CA GLY A 352 17.11 -15.87 -14.66
C GLY A 352 15.97 -14.92 -14.30
N LEU A 353 16.02 -14.28 -13.12
CA LEU A 353 15.03 -13.29 -12.67
C LEU A 353 15.43 -11.83 -12.96
N PHE A 354 16.58 -11.59 -13.63
CA PHE A 354 16.96 -10.23 -14.03
C PHE A 354 16.03 -9.69 -15.11
N GLU A 355 15.73 -8.38 -15.04
CA GLU A 355 14.89 -7.69 -15.99
C GLU A 355 15.48 -7.65 -17.40
N PHE A 356 14.69 -7.16 -18.35
CA PHE A 356 15.06 -7.16 -19.76
C PHE A 356 16.35 -6.35 -20.00
N LYS A 357 17.40 -7.02 -20.49
CA LYS A 357 18.74 -6.43 -20.66
C LYS A 357 18.74 -5.19 -21.55
N ASN A 358 17.81 -5.07 -22.50
CA ASN A 358 17.72 -3.90 -23.38
C ASN A 358 17.42 -2.59 -22.65
N TRP A 359 16.82 -2.63 -21.45
CA TRP A 359 16.66 -1.44 -20.60
C TRP A 359 17.99 -0.94 -19.99
N HIS A 360 19.05 -1.77 -20.04
CA HIS A 360 20.38 -1.51 -19.47
C HIS A 360 21.48 -1.26 -20.52
N MET A 361 21.17 -1.47 -21.80
CA MET A 361 22.15 -1.38 -22.90
C MET A 361 22.96 -0.07 -22.97
N PRO A 362 22.47 1.12 -22.54
CA PRO A 362 23.33 2.30 -22.47
C PRO A 362 24.12 2.45 -21.15
N LYS A 363 23.77 1.72 -20.09
CA LYS A 363 24.33 1.90 -18.72
C LYS A 363 25.37 0.84 -18.35
N GLY A 364 25.30 -0.34 -18.97
CA GLY A 364 26.10 -1.51 -18.61
C GLY A 364 25.60 -2.20 -17.34
N ILE A 365 26.01 -3.46 -17.15
CA ILE A 365 25.58 -4.32 -16.04
C ILE A 365 26.77 -4.50 -15.09
N ASP A 366 26.55 -4.30 -13.80
CA ASP A 366 27.55 -4.48 -12.74
C ASP A 366 26.82 -5.01 -11.50
N PHE A 367 26.93 -6.31 -11.24
CA PHE A 367 26.32 -6.95 -10.08
C PHE A 367 27.35 -7.16 -8.98
N MET A 368 26.92 -7.04 -7.73
CA MET A 368 27.72 -7.54 -6.62
C MET A 368 27.74 -9.07 -6.63
N THR A 369 28.90 -9.64 -6.39
CA THR A 369 29.07 -11.09 -6.24
C THR A 369 28.39 -11.59 -4.95
N PRO A 370 27.99 -12.88 -4.86
CA PRO A 370 27.44 -13.45 -3.63
C PRO A 370 28.32 -13.21 -2.40
N ILE A 371 29.65 -13.26 -2.54
CA ILE A 371 30.58 -12.98 -1.45
C ILE A 371 30.56 -11.51 -1.01
N GLU A 372 30.46 -10.57 -1.96
CA GLU A 372 30.32 -9.14 -1.64
C GLU A 372 28.97 -8.86 -0.95
N LEU A 373 27.89 -9.49 -1.41
CA LEU A 373 26.56 -9.40 -0.79
C LEU A 373 26.58 -9.96 0.65
N CYS A 374 27.21 -11.11 0.90
CA CYS A 374 27.39 -11.64 2.25
C CYS A 374 28.23 -10.71 3.14
N LYS A 375 29.33 -10.14 2.61
CA LYS A 375 30.14 -9.15 3.33
C LYS A 375 29.35 -7.87 3.64
N ALA A 376 28.37 -7.53 2.82
CA ALA A 376 27.43 -6.43 3.07
C ALA A 376 26.42 -6.74 4.19
N GLY A 377 26.34 -8.00 4.65
CA GLY A 377 25.41 -8.46 5.68
C GLY A 377 24.11 -9.06 5.12
N LEU A 378 24.05 -9.36 3.81
CA LEU A 378 22.89 -9.99 3.19
C LEU A 378 23.01 -11.51 3.26
N ASN A 379 21.94 -12.21 3.67
CA ASN A 379 21.91 -13.64 3.95
C ASN A 379 21.83 -14.51 2.68
N VAL A 380 22.77 -14.32 1.76
CA VAL A 380 22.85 -15.01 0.47
C VAL A 380 23.33 -16.45 0.60
N ASP A 381 22.77 -17.35 -0.22
CA ASP A 381 23.20 -18.75 -0.33
C ASP A 381 24.47 -18.87 -1.18
N MET A 382 25.60 -19.05 -0.51
CA MET A 382 26.91 -19.20 -1.17
C MET A 382 27.06 -20.51 -1.95
N THR A 383 26.18 -21.49 -1.71
CA THR A 383 26.24 -22.81 -2.36
C THR A 383 25.24 -22.97 -3.49
N TYR A 384 24.36 -21.98 -3.68
CA TYR A 384 23.37 -21.98 -4.73
C TYR A 384 24.03 -21.94 -6.11
N LYS A 385 23.56 -22.82 -6.99
CA LYS A 385 23.93 -22.86 -8.41
C LYS A 385 22.73 -22.37 -9.21
N PRO A 386 22.82 -21.23 -9.91
CA PRO A 386 21.69 -20.72 -10.67
C PRO A 386 21.25 -21.65 -11.79
N TYR A 387 19.97 -21.60 -12.13
CA TYR A 387 19.39 -22.34 -13.25
C TYR A 387 19.77 -21.73 -14.59
N VAL A 388 19.96 -20.41 -14.62
CA VAL A 388 20.35 -19.70 -15.84
C VAL A 388 21.62 -18.90 -15.62
N GLU A 389 22.60 -19.14 -16.48
CA GLU A 389 23.75 -18.26 -16.66
C GLU A 389 23.35 -17.11 -17.58
N MET A 390 23.65 -15.87 -17.18
CA MET A 390 23.32 -14.68 -17.95
C MET A 390 24.59 -13.91 -18.31
N ASP A 391 24.74 -13.60 -19.60
CA ASP A 391 25.82 -12.75 -20.10
C ASP A 391 25.42 -11.27 -20.16
N ALA A 392 26.38 -10.42 -20.53
CA ALA A 392 26.16 -8.99 -20.68
C ALA A 392 25.64 -8.56 -22.06
N SER A 393 25.41 -9.50 -22.98
CA SER A 393 24.99 -9.19 -24.35
C SER A 393 23.54 -8.75 -24.41
N ALA A 394 23.12 -8.12 -25.51
CA ALA A 394 21.70 -7.86 -25.75
C ALA A 394 20.90 -9.18 -25.73
N GLU A 395 19.61 -9.11 -25.41
CA GLU A 395 18.67 -10.21 -25.61
C GLU A 395 17.44 -9.72 -26.35
N THR A 396 16.79 -10.65 -27.06
CA THR A 396 15.45 -10.47 -27.61
C THR A 396 14.40 -10.62 -26.51
N MET A 397 13.17 -10.17 -26.79
CA MET A 397 12.08 -10.28 -25.83
C MET A 397 11.73 -11.75 -25.52
N ASP A 398 11.79 -12.62 -26.53
CA ASP A 398 11.51 -14.05 -26.39
C ASP A 398 12.57 -14.74 -25.52
N GLU A 399 13.85 -14.42 -25.71
CA GLU A 399 14.95 -14.93 -24.87
C GLU A 399 14.78 -14.50 -23.42
N PHE A 400 14.39 -13.23 -23.19
CA PHE A 400 14.12 -12.69 -21.85
C PHE A 400 13.00 -13.46 -21.14
N PHE A 401 11.85 -13.65 -21.79
CA PHE A 401 10.74 -14.40 -21.21
C PHE A 401 11.09 -15.87 -21.02
N LYS A 402 11.80 -16.48 -21.99
CA LYS A 402 12.19 -17.88 -21.90
C LYS A 402 13.12 -18.13 -20.72
N ARG A 403 14.09 -17.24 -20.49
CA ARG A 403 15.00 -17.31 -19.34
C ARG A 403 14.25 -17.24 -18.01
N GLY A 404 13.31 -16.29 -17.86
CA GLY A 404 12.49 -16.15 -16.66
C GLY A 404 11.62 -17.38 -16.39
N GLU A 405 11.00 -17.92 -17.45
CA GLU A 405 10.19 -19.14 -17.39
C GLU A 405 11.01 -20.35 -16.93
N VAL A 406 12.18 -20.59 -17.54
CA VAL A 406 13.07 -21.70 -17.17
C VAL A 406 13.42 -21.64 -15.68
N ALA A 407 13.85 -20.48 -15.19
CA ALA A 407 14.24 -20.31 -13.80
C ALA A 407 13.07 -20.53 -12.83
N MET A 408 11.90 -19.95 -13.12
CA MET A 408 10.72 -20.07 -12.26
C MET A 408 10.16 -21.50 -12.24
N GLN A 409 10.08 -22.15 -13.40
CA GLN A 409 9.60 -23.54 -13.49
C GLN A 409 10.56 -24.50 -12.81
N ALA A 410 11.87 -24.37 -13.02
CA ALA A 410 12.88 -25.18 -12.34
C ALA A 410 12.79 -25.01 -10.81
N ALA A 411 12.72 -23.77 -10.32
CA ALA A 411 12.55 -23.49 -8.90
C ALA A 411 11.29 -24.13 -8.30
N VAL A 412 10.15 -24.05 -9.00
CA VAL A 412 8.89 -24.66 -8.55
C VAL A 412 8.99 -26.19 -8.55
N ASN A 413 9.55 -26.79 -9.60
CA ASN A 413 9.66 -28.24 -9.72
C ASN A 413 10.64 -28.83 -8.70
N ASP A 414 11.83 -28.26 -8.56
CA ASP A 414 12.88 -28.79 -7.67
C ASP A 414 12.51 -28.69 -6.20
N THR A 415 11.70 -27.68 -5.84
CA THR A 415 11.20 -27.50 -4.48
C THR A 415 9.91 -28.26 -4.20
N GLU A 416 9.30 -28.93 -5.20
CA GLU A 416 8.01 -29.60 -5.03
C GLU A 416 8.09 -30.73 -3.99
N LYS A 417 9.15 -31.53 -4.04
CA LYS A 417 9.37 -32.65 -3.12
C LYS A 417 9.68 -32.18 -1.70
N ASP A 418 10.46 -31.11 -1.58
CA ASP A 418 10.82 -30.51 -0.28
C ASP A 418 9.64 -29.76 0.35
N GLY A 419 8.67 -29.36 -0.47
CA GLY A 419 7.53 -28.54 -0.05
C GLY A 419 7.98 -27.15 0.41
N GLY A 420 7.09 -26.47 1.14
CA GLY A 420 7.31 -25.09 1.58
C GLY A 420 7.02 -24.06 0.49
N ASN A 421 6.66 -22.85 0.91
CA ASN A 421 6.27 -21.80 -0.01
C ASN A 421 7.49 -21.15 -0.66
N VAL A 422 7.30 -20.67 -1.89
CA VAL A 422 8.33 -20.05 -2.74
C VAL A 422 8.02 -18.57 -2.93
N ILE A 423 9.05 -17.72 -2.93
CA ILE A 423 8.93 -16.31 -3.34
C ILE A 423 10.01 -15.94 -4.35
N PHE A 424 9.61 -15.27 -5.42
CA PHE A 424 10.47 -14.66 -6.44
C PHE A 424 10.51 -13.15 -6.23
N ILE A 425 11.69 -12.61 -5.90
CA ILE A 425 11.89 -11.19 -5.60
C ILE A 425 12.68 -10.56 -6.76
N GLY A 426 12.02 -9.72 -7.54
CA GLY A 426 12.57 -9.23 -8.79
C GLY A 426 12.07 -7.84 -9.15
N HIS A 427 11.55 -7.72 -10.35
CA HIS A 427 11.17 -6.46 -10.98
C HIS A 427 9.66 -6.40 -11.21
N ALA A 428 9.17 -5.29 -11.73
CA ALA A 428 7.76 -5.11 -12.04
C ALA A 428 7.21 -6.24 -12.95
N ILE A 429 8.01 -6.68 -13.93
CA ILE A 429 7.65 -7.74 -14.88
C ILE A 429 7.64 -9.15 -14.27
N THR A 430 8.28 -9.34 -13.12
CA THR A 430 8.39 -10.65 -12.46
C THR A 430 7.02 -11.19 -12.05
N LEU A 431 6.04 -10.32 -11.76
CA LEU A 431 4.67 -10.71 -11.42
C LEU A 431 3.98 -11.39 -12.62
N ASP A 432 4.01 -10.76 -13.80
CA ASP A 432 3.43 -11.33 -15.02
C ASP A 432 4.21 -12.59 -15.48
N GLN A 433 5.54 -12.60 -15.32
CA GLN A 433 6.37 -13.78 -15.61
C GLN A 433 5.98 -14.98 -14.74
N MET A 434 5.76 -14.78 -13.44
CA MET A 434 5.33 -15.87 -12.55
C MET A 434 3.99 -16.46 -13.02
N VAL A 435 3.01 -15.60 -13.32
CA VAL A 435 1.70 -16.05 -13.79
C VAL A 435 1.83 -16.85 -15.09
N GLY A 436 2.57 -16.33 -16.07
CA GLY A 436 2.79 -17.01 -17.33
C GLY A 436 3.55 -18.33 -17.21
N ALA A 437 4.58 -18.38 -16.37
CA ALA A 437 5.42 -19.56 -16.17
C ALA A 437 4.66 -20.69 -15.46
N LEU A 438 3.86 -20.36 -14.43
CA LEU A 438 3.09 -21.33 -13.66
C LEU A 438 1.83 -21.81 -14.38
N HIS A 439 1.15 -20.95 -15.16
CA HIS A 439 0.06 -21.40 -16.02
C HIS A 439 0.54 -22.39 -17.09
N ARG A 440 1.72 -22.17 -17.67
CA ARG A 440 2.35 -23.11 -18.61
C ARG A 440 2.80 -24.44 -17.99
N LEU A 441 2.78 -24.57 -16.66
CA LEU A 441 2.94 -25.86 -15.96
C LEU A 441 1.62 -26.63 -15.81
N ARG A 442 0.48 -26.05 -16.22
CA ARG A 442 -0.80 -26.72 -16.16
C ARG A 442 -1.08 -27.40 -17.51
N ASP A 443 -1.61 -28.62 -17.46
CA ASP A 443 -2.01 -29.37 -18.65
C ASP A 443 -3.42 -28.99 -19.15
N ASP A 444 -4.18 -28.19 -18.38
CA ASP A 444 -5.57 -27.83 -18.69
C ASP A 444 -5.72 -26.53 -19.50
N MET A 445 -4.63 -25.82 -19.77
CA MET A 445 -4.62 -24.61 -20.60
C MET A 445 -3.52 -24.68 -21.66
N GLU A 446 -3.87 -25.11 -22.87
CA GLU A 446 -2.95 -25.18 -24.02
C GLU A 446 -2.73 -23.79 -24.68
N ASP A 447 -3.75 -22.92 -24.68
CA ASP A 447 -3.70 -21.57 -25.26
C ASP A 447 -3.44 -20.47 -24.21
N VAL A 448 -2.31 -20.55 -23.50
CA VAL A 448 -1.92 -19.50 -22.54
C VAL A 448 -1.52 -18.24 -23.31
N GLN A 449 -1.99 -17.06 -22.85
CA GLN A 449 -1.64 -15.79 -23.49
C GLN A 449 -0.13 -15.64 -23.75
N PRO A 450 0.27 -15.11 -24.92
CA PRO A 450 1.65 -14.74 -25.20
C PRO A 450 2.19 -13.79 -24.14
N TYR A 451 3.51 -13.84 -23.91
CA TYR A 451 4.14 -12.86 -23.05
C TYR A 451 4.17 -11.49 -23.73
N GLU A 452 3.73 -10.46 -23.02
CA GLU A 452 3.71 -9.08 -23.50
C GLU A 452 4.36 -8.15 -22.48
N ILE A 453 5.25 -7.27 -22.94
CA ILE A 453 5.77 -6.18 -22.12
C ILE A 453 4.81 -5.00 -22.20
N GLY A 454 4.46 -4.42 -21.04
CA GLY A 454 3.77 -3.13 -20.95
C GLY A 454 2.32 -3.17 -20.47
N ARG A 455 1.69 -4.35 -20.40
CA ARG A 455 0.29 -4.47 -19.93
C ARG A 455 0.10 -3.98 -18.50
N ASN A 456 0.97 -4.42 -17.60
CA ASN A 456 0.91 -4.10 -16.16
C ASN A 456 2.19 -3.47 -15.60
N LEU A 457 3.25 -3.39 -16.41
CA LEU A 457 4.60 -3.01 -15.96
C LEU A 457 4.65 -1.62 -15.28
N LEU A 458 3.89 -0.66 -15.81
CA LEU A 458 3.81 0.70 -15.26
C LEU A 458 2.86 0.81 -14.07
N LYS A 459 1.98 -0.18 -13.85
CA LYS A 459 0.91 -0.13 -12.85
C LYS A 459 1.32 -0.73 -11.51
N VAL A 460 2.30 -1.64 -11.48
CA VAL A 460 2.69 -2.35 -10.25
C VAL A 460 3.56 -1.47 -9.34
N PRO A 461 3.14 -1.12 -8.12
CA PRO A 461 3.93 -0.29 -7.21
C PRO A 461 5.20 -0.99 -6.67
N TYR A 462 6.06 -0.26 -5.96
CA TYR A 462 7.14 -0.87 -5.18
C TYR A 462 6.59 -1.88 -4.18
N CYS A 463 7.30 -3.00 -3.98
CA CYS A 463 6.85 -4.10 -3.13
C CYS A 463 5.43 -4.64 -3.46
N ALA A 464 4.97 -4.47 -4.70
CA ALA A 464 3.76 -5.12 -5.18
C ALA A 464 3.91 -6.64 -5.12
N LEU A 465 2.92 -7.32 -4.53
CA LEU A 465 2.94 -8.74 -4.27
C LEU A 465 1.85 -9.45 -5.08
N GLY A 466 2.26 -10.42 -5.90
CA GLY A 466 1.39 -11.38 -6.58
C GLY A 466 1.44 -12.74 -5.91
N ALA A 467 0.33 -13.49 -5.96
CA ALA A 467 0.23 -14.81 -5.34
C ALA A 467 -0.44 -15.83 -6.26
N MET A 468 0.10 -17.05 -6.26
CA MET A 468 -0.53 -18.23 -6.86
C MET A 468 -0.56 -19.38 -5.86
N ARG A 469 -1.59 -20.23 -5.95
CA ARG A 469 -1.69 -21.47 -5.15
C ARG A 469 -1.92 -22.67 -6.03
N GLY A 470 -1.27 -23.79 -5.72
CA GLY A 470 -1.44 -25.03 -6.50
C GLY A 470 -0.79 -26.27 -5.90
N LYS A 471 -0.84 -27.42 -6.61
CA LYS A 471 -1.45 -27.66 -7.95
C LYS A 471 -2.98 -27.90 -7.89
N PRO A 472 -3.77 -27.51 -8.92
CA PRO A 472 -3.40 -26.68 -10.09
C PRO A 472 -3.10 -25.23 -9.69
N TRP A 473 -2.27 -24.54 -10.47
CA TRP A 473 -1.78 -23.18 -10.17
C TRP A 473 -2.81 -22.11 -10.53
N ASP A 474 -3.49 -21.55 -9.53
CA ASP A 474 -4.45 -20.46 -9.71
C ASP A 474 -3.89 -19.15 -9.15
N VAL A 475 -4.11 -18.05 -9.86
CA VAL A 475 -3.90 -16.70 -9.32
C VAL A 475 -4.93 -16.47 -8.22
N VAL A 476 -4.47 -16.05 -7.04
CA VAL A 476 -5.32 -15.80 -5.87
C VAL A 476 -4.94 -14.50 -5.20
N SER A 477 -5.79 -14.00 -4.30
CA SER A 477 -5.42 -12.90 -3.42
C SER A 477 -4.19 -13.29 -2.57
N PRO A 478 -3.18 -12.42 -2.46
CA PRO A 478 -2.14 -12.58 -1.46
C PRO A 478 -2.74 -12.62 -0.04
N PRO A 479 -2.08 -13.30 0.91
CA PRO A 479 -2.56 -13.45 2.28
C PRO A 479 -2.30 -12.22 3.16
N CYS A 480 -1.63 -11.18 2.63
CA CYS A 480 -1.42 -9.90 3.32
C CYS A 480 -1.92 -8.74 2.44
N PRO A 481 -2.25 -7.58 3.02
CA PRO A 481 -2.80 -6.46 2.27
C PRO A 481 -1.79 -5.81 1.31
N PRO A 482 -2.26 -5.04 0.32
CA PRO A 482 -1.41 -4.14 -0.45
C PRO A 482 -0.93 -2.96 0.40
N SER A 483 0.05 -2.21 -0.11
CA SER A 483 0.61 -1.02 0.56
C SER A 483 0.51 0.22 -0.33
N ILE A 484 0.28 1.38 0.30
CA ILE A 484 0.28 2.70 -0.33
C ILE A 484 0.93 3.72 0.60
N ASN A 485 1.75 4.60 0.04
CA ASN A 485 2.30 5.76 0.75
C ASN A 485 2.37 6.97 -0.19
N SER A 486 2.26 8.17 0.35
CA SER A 486 2.45 9.42 -0.40
C SER A 486 3.93 9.77 -0.55
N SER A 487 4.22 10.74 -1.41
CA SER A 487 5.55 11.34 -1.53
C SER A 487 5.80 12.36 -0.40
N SER A 488 7.07 12.59 -0.09
CA SER A 488 7.51 13.65 0.83
C SER A 488 8.67 14.41 0.20
N GLY A 489 8.47 15.71 -0.05
CA GLY A 489 9.47 16.58 -0.66
C GLY A 489 10.62 16.92 0.29
N ARG A 490 11.79 17.25 -0.26
CA ARG A 490 12.97 17.63 0.53
C ARG A 490 12.84 19.08 1.01
N PHE A 491 12.85 19.29 2.32
CA PHE A 491 12.78 20.61 2.93
C PHE A 491 14.15 21.32 2.93
N ASP A 492 14.17 22.60 2.57
CA ASP A 492 15.33 23.49 2.77
C ASP A 492 15.05 24.43 3.94
N TRP A 493 15.79 24.25 5.05
CA TRP A 493 15.63 25.04 6.26
C TRP A 493 15.99 26.52 6.07
N ARG A 494 16.76 26.88 5.02
CA ARG A 494 17.19 28.25 4.77
C ARG A 494 16.03 29.20 4.49
N ILE A 495 14.86 28.69 4.09
CA ILE A 495 13.67 29.52 3.91
C ILE A 495 13.17 30.14 5.23
N LEU A 496 13.63 29.62 6.38
CA LEU A 496 13.30 30.14 7.70
C LEU A 496 14.17 31.34 8.11
N ILE A 497 15.33 31.52 7.49
CA ILE A 497 16.21 32.66 7.71
C ILE A 497 15.89 33.73 6.65
N LYS A 498 15.42 34.90 7.10
CA LYS A 498 15.17 36.06 6.24
C LYS A 498 16.47 36.75 5.84
#